data_AF-A0A951MX34-F1
#
_entry.id   AF-A0A951MX34-F1
#
_cell.length_a   1.000
_cell.length_b   1.000
_cell.length_c   1.000
_cell.angle_alpha   90.00
_cell.angle_beta   90.00
_cell.angle_gamma   90.00
#
_symmetry.space_group_name_H-M   'P 1'
#
loop_
_entity.id
_entity.type
_entity.pdbx_description
1 polymer ?
#
loop_
_entity_poly.entity_id
_entity_poly.type
_entity_poly.pdbx_seq_one_letter_code
_entity_poly.pdbx_strand_id
1 'polypeptide(L)' 'MEIKLDDDLLALVDQRAAASGKARDEVIVEAVRRQLEGGRLRDILKAARECSGLSEEEAMRLAIAEQKAYRVERAADAG' A
#
# COMPACT_ATOMS: atom_id res chain seq x y z
N MET A 1 18.67 -4.27 15.14
CA MET A 1 17.67 -3.36 15.74
C MET A 1 16.37 -4.12 15.81
N GLU A 2 15.88 -4.42 17.01
CA GLU A 2 14.64 -5.18 17.21
C GLU A 2 13.49 -4.19 17.38
N ILE A 3 12.46 -4.28 16.53
CA ILE A 3 11.27 -3.41 16.60
C ILE A 3 10.20 -4.19 17.37
N LYS A 4 9.75 -3.64 18.50
CA LYS A 4 8.66 -4.21 19.28
C LYS A 4 7.34 -3.54 18.88
N LEU A 5 6.34 -4.36 18.59
CA LEU A 5 4.97 -3.92 18.43
C LEU A 5 4.32 -3.85 19.82
N ASP A 6 3.36 -2.94 19.99
CA ASP A 6 2.51 -2.94 21.18
C ASP A 6 1.61 -4.20 21.20
N ASP A 7 1.16 -4.58 22.39
CA ASP A 7 0.42 -5.82 22.61
C ASP A 7 -0.95 -5.82 21.88
N ASP A 8 -1.59 -4.66 21.77
CA ASP A 8 -2.88 -4.50 21.09
C ASP A 8 -2.72 -4.69 19.57
N LEU A 9 -1.66 -4.15 19.00
CA LEU A 9 -1.29 -4.29 17.59
C LEU A 9 -0.86 -5.72 17.28
N LEU A 10 -0.15 -6.39 18.19
CA LEU A 10 0.15 -7.82 18.07
C LEU A 10 -1.13 -8.65 18.02
N ALA A 11 -2.11 -8.38 18.90
CA ALA A 11 -3.39 -9.06 18.90
C ALA A 11 -4.15 -8.87 17.57
N LEU A 12 -4.11 -7.67 17.00
CA LEU A 12 -4.71 -7.38 15.69
C LEU A 12 -4.00 -8.12 14.55
N VAL A 13 -2.67 -8.18 14.58
CA VAL A 13 -1.89 -8.95 13.59
C VAL A 13 -2.23 -10.43 13.69
N ASP A 14 -2.36 -10.98 14.90
CA ASP A 14 -2.73 -12.38 15.13
C ASP A 14 -4.13 -12.72 14.63
N GLN A 15 -5.11 -11.86 14.92
CA GLN A 15 -6.46 -12.02 14.37
C GLN A 15 -6.45 -12.04 12.85
N ARG A 16 -5.64 -11.15 12.24
CA ARG A 16 -5.55 -11.07 10.79
C ARG A 16 -4.84 -12.28 10.19
N ALA A 17 -3.76 -12.74 10.81
CA ALA A 17 -3.04 -13.96 10.44
C ALA A 17 -3.96 -15.18 10.46
N ALA A 18 -4.75 -15.34 11.53
CA ALA A 18 -5.76 -16.39 11.65
C ALA A 18 -6.84 -16.29 10.57
N ALA A 19 -7.36 -15.08 10.32
CA ALA A 19 -8.41 -14.86 9.32
C ALA A 19 -7.94 -15.10 7.88
N SER A 20 -6.66 -14.83 7.58
CA SER A 20 -6.10 -15.02 6.23
C SER A 20 -5.35 -16.33 6.05
N GLY A 21 -5.19 -17.15 7.10
CA GLY A 21 -4.38 -18.36 7.08
C GLY A 21 -2.88 -18.10 6.85
N LYS A 22 -2.41 -16.88 7.13
CA LYS A 22 -1.02 -16.45 6.88
C LYS A 22 -0.21 -16.49 8.16
N ALA A 23 1.11 -16.55 8.01
CA ALA A 23 2.01 -16.38 9.14
C ALA A 23 2.03 -14.91 9.61
N ARG A 24 2.30 -14.70 10.90
CA ARG A 24 2.30 -13.37 11.55
C ARG A 24 3.27 -12.40 10.86
N ASP A 25 4.47 -12.86 10.57
CA ASP A 25 5.53 -12.12 9.87
C ASP A 25 5.10 -11.70 8.46
N GLU A 26 4.42 -12.57 7.73
CA GLU A 26 3.89 -12.26 6.40
C GLU A 26 2.88 -11.12 6.46
N VAL A 27 1.96 -11.14 7.44
CA VAL A 27 0.96 -10.07 7.65
C VAL A 27 1.64 -8.74 7.97
N ILE A 28 2.68 -8.75 8.81
CA ILE A 28 3.44 -7.53 9.16
C ILE A 28 4.15 -6.98 7.92
N VAL A 29 4.84 -7.83 7.16
CA VAL A 29 5.56 -7.44 5.93
C VAL A 29 4.59 -6.86 4.91
N GLU A 30 3.44 -7.48 4.70
CA GLU A 30 2.40 -6.96 3.79
C GLU A 30 1.86 -5.61 4.24
N ALA A 31 1.59 -5.43 5.53
CA ALA A 31 1.12 -4.16 6.07
C ALA A 31 2.14 -3.04 5.87
N VAL A 32 3.43 -3.31 6.14
CA VAL A 32 4.52 -2.36 5.92
C VAL A 32 4.68 -2.05 4.43
N ARG A 33 4.70 -3.06 3.56
CA ARG A 33 4.77 -2.85 2.10
C ARG A 33 3.61 -2.02 1.59
N ARG A 34 2.38 -2.33 2.00
CA ARG A 34 1.18 -1.58 1.60
C ARG A 34 1.22 -0.12 2.06
N GLN A 35 1.74 0.14 3.26
CA GLN A 35 1.88 1.51 3.76
C GLN A 35 2.97 2.28 3.01
N LEU A 36 4.10 1.63 2.70
CA LEU A 36 5.18 2.23 1.90
C LEU A 36 4.75 2.47 0.45
N GLU A 37 4.01 1.54 -0.15
CA GLU A 37 3.40 1.68 -1.48
C GLU A 37 2.36 2.80 -1.51
N GLY A 38 1.52 2.90 -0.46
CA GLY A 38 0.56 3.99 -0.30
C GLY A 38 1.20 5.37 -0.08
N GLY A 39 2.31 5.41 0.66
CA GLY A 39 3.15 6.61 0.83
C GLY A 39 3.80 7.03 -0.49
N ARG A 40 4.42 6.08 -1.20
CA ARG A 40 5.01 6.33 -2.52
C ARG A 40 3.99 6.82 -3.54
N LEU A 41 2.78 6.26 -3.56
CA LEU A 41 1.69 6.77 -4.41
C LEU A 41 1.30 8.20 -4.02
N ARG A 42 1.16 8.49 -2.72
CA ARG A 42 0.87 9.85 -2.25
C ARG A 42 1.98 10.83 -2.67
N ASP A 43 3.23 10.43 -2.60
CA ASP A 43 4.39 11.23 -3.00
C ASP A 43 4.46 11.43 -4.52
N ILE A 44 4.15 10.40 -5.32
CA ILE A 44 4.02 10.51 -6.78
C ILE A 44 2.90 11.47 -7.15
N LEU A 45 1.73 11.38 -6.49
CA LEU A 45 0.61 12.28 -6.76
C LEU A 45 0.87 13.72 -6.31
N LYS A 46 1.60 13.90 -5.20
CA LYS A 46 2.04 15.20 -4.73
C LYS A 46 3.04 15.80 -5.71
N ALA A 47 4.07 15.05 -6.10
CA ALA A 47 5.05 15.47 -7.09
C ALA A 47 4.39 15.75 -8.46
N ALA A 48 3.42 14.93 -8.86
CA ALA A 48 2.62 15.18 -10.06
C ALA A 48 1.85 16.50 -9.94
N ARG A 49 1.12 16.76 -8.84
CA ARG A 49 0.45 18.06 -8.62
C ARG A 49 1.42 19.24 -8.64
N GLU A 50 2.57 19.11 -7.99
CA GLU A 50 3.57 20.17 -7.86
C GLU A 50 4.31 20.44 -9.19
N CYS A 51 4.50 19.43 -10.05
CA CYS A 51 5.26 19.56 -11.29
C CYS A 51 4.42 19.83 -12.55
N SER A 52 3.09 19.68 -12.51
CA SER A 52 2.30 19.59 -13.75
C SER A 52 1.32 20.74 -14.00
N GLY A 53 1.09 21.64 -13.03
CA GLY A 53 0.02 22.64 -13.15
C GLY A 53 -1.38 22.03 -13.34
N LEU A 54 -1.53 20.71 -13.12
CA LEU A 54 -2.78 20.00 -13.30
C LEU A 54 -3.78 20.40 -12.23
N SER A 55 -5.04 20.50 -12.65
CA SER A 55 -6.15 20.62 -11.72
C SER A 55 -6.24 19.37 -10.83
N GLU A 56 -6.83 19.53 -9.65
CA GLU A 56 -7.07 18.44 -8.69
C GLU A 56 -7.81 17.25 -9.32
N GLU A 57 -8.72 17.53 -10.26
CA GLU A 57 -9.51 16.54 -10.98
C GLU A 57 -8.69 15.75 -12.02
N GLU A 58 -7.71 16.38 -12.66
CA GLU A 58 -6.78 15.71 -13.59
C GLU A 58 -5.76 14.86 -12.84
N ALA A 59 -5.23 15.36 -11.73
CA ALA A 59 -4.35 14.59 -10.86
C ALA A 59 -5.05 13.33 -10.30
N MET A 60 -6.33 13.46 -9.90
CA MET A 60 -7.13 12.34 -9.43
C MET A 60 -7.38 11.30 -10.54
N ARG A 61 -7.67 11.75 -11.77
CA ARG A 61 -7.81 10.85 -12.93
C ARG A 61 -6.54 10.08 -13.22
N LEU A 62 -5.38 10.75 -13.17
CA LEU A 62 -4.08 10.11 -13.37
C LEU A 62 -3.82 9.04 -12.29
N ALA A 63 -4.11 9.37 -11.03
CA ALA A 63 -3.99 8.45 -9.89
C ALA A 63 -4.80 7.16 -10.09
N ILE A 64 -6.05 7.31 -10.51
CA ILE A 64 -6.96 6.17 -10.74
C ILE A 64 -6.47 5.32 -11.90
N ALA A 65 -5.96 5.95 -12.97
CA ALA A 65 -5.41 5.24 -14.13
C ALA A 65 -4.15 4.42 -13.75
N GLU A 66 -3.20 5.01 -13.02
CA GLU A 66 -2.01 4.30 -12.55
C GLU A 66 -2.35 3.17 -11.57
N GLN A 67 -3.25 3.41 -10.62
CA GLN A 67 -3.68 2.37 -9.68
C GLN A 67 -4.34 1.20 -10.40
N LYS A 68 -5.10 1.46 -11.47
CA LYS A 68 -5.72 0.42 -12.28
C LYS A 68 -4.69 -0.36 -13.09
N ALA A 69 -3.70 0.32 -13.68
CA ALA A 69 -2.60 -0.32 -14.40
C ALA A 69 -1.76 -1.24 -13.48
N TYR A 70 -1.38 -0.74 -12.31
CA TYR A 70 -0.62 -1.50 -11.31
C TYR A 70 -1.37 -2.77 -10.85
N ARG A 71 -2.69 -2.70 -10.67
CA ARG A 71 -3.51 -3.88 -10.32
C ARG A 71 -3.54 -4.92 -11.44
N VAL A 72 -3.47 -4.50 -12.70
CA VAL A 72 -3.43 -5.40 -13.86
C VAL A 72 -2.06 -6.06 -14.00
N GLU A 73 -0.97 -5.30 -13.88
CA GLU A 73 0.39 -5.86 -13.85
C GLU A 73 0.56 -6.88 -12.72
N ARG A 74 0.10 -6.55 -11.51
CA ARG A 74 0.18 -7.46 -10.37
C ARG A 74 -0.65 -8.74 -10.54
N ALA A 75 -1.76 -8.66 -11.28
CA ALA A 75 -2.54 -9.84 -11.62
C ALA A 75 -1.86 -10.70 -12.69
N ALA A 76 -1.05 -10.09 -13.56
CA ALA A 76 -0.27 -10.79 -14.58
C ALA A 76 0.98 -11.47 -13.99
N ASP A 77 1.62 -10.88 -12.98
CA ASP A 77 2.79 -11.45 -12.29
C ASP A 77 2.44 -12.56 -11.28
N ALA A 78 1.15 -12.72 -10.95
CA ALA A 78 0.66 -13.72 -9.98
C ALA A 78 0.16 -15.02 -10.63
N GLY A 79 0.27 -15.15 -11.97
CA GLY A 79 -0.08 -16.35 -12.74
C GLY A 79 1.16 -16.99 -13.35
#